data_AF-A0A642C3H4-F1
#
_entry.id   AF-A0A642C3H4-F1
#
_cell.length_a   1.000
_cell.length_b   1.000
_cell.length_c   1.000
_cell.angle_alpha   90.00
_cell.angle_beta   90.00
_cell.angle_gamma   90.00
#
_symmetry.space_group_name_H-M   'P 1'
#
loop_
_entity.id
_entity.type
_entity.pdbx_description
1 polymer ?
#
loop_
_entity_poly.entity_id
_entity_poly.type
_entity_poly.pdbx_seq_one_letter_code
_entity_poly.pdbx_strand_id
1 'polypeptide(L)'
;VLTYMTQGDNRVRPWHLALEGTSYRKASFPAWLIPPIEHGCRCFLVEESADVLNQSKLSQVMGQIIEMPDFVNPVFKESVAKGGRIFSDAHSYFIIPKKHKKRLRTIANKIKDKWLEK
;
A
#
# COMPACT_ATOMS: atom_id res chain seq x y z
N VAL A 1 2.18 12.17 15.37
CA VAL A 1 2.80 11.98 14.03
C VAL A 1 2.85 10.49 13.76
N LEU A 2 2.84 10.03 12.49
CA LEU A 2 3.07 8.62 12.18
C LEU A 2 4.46 8.46 11.60
N THR A 3 5.23 7.52 12.15
CA THR A 3 6.60 7.20 11.74
C THR A 3 6.67 5.75 11.28
N TYR A 4 7.24 5.53 10.10
CA TYR A 4 7.51 4.20 9.55
C TYR A 4 8.72 3.58 10.23
N MET A 5 8.55 2.39 10.80
CA MET A 5 9.60 1.66 11.51
C MET A 5 9.70 0.22 10.99
N THR A 6 10.87 -0.37 11.11
CA THR A 6 11.09 -1.79 10.81
C THR A 6 11.30 -2.59 12.09
N GLN A 7 11.18 -3.92 12.02
CA GLN A 7 11.52 -4.79 13.15
C GLN A 7 13.03 -4.83 13.47
N GLY A 8 13.90 -4.24 12.64
CA GLY A 8 15.34 -4.19 12.86
C GLY A 8 16.06 -5.54 12.85
N ASP A 9 15.42 -6.60 12.36
CA ASP A 9 16.02 -7.92 12.26
C ASP A 9 16.65 -8.18 10.88
N ASN A 10 17.44 -9.25 10.78
CA ASN A 10 18.14 -9.65 9.56
C ASN A 10 17.22 -10.07 8.40
N ARG A 11 15.89 -10.09 8.59
CA ARG A 11 14.91 -10.41 7.54
C ARG A 11 14.29 -9.14 6.93
N VAL A 12 14.56 -7.97 7.50
CA VAL A 12 14.18 -6.69 6.90
C VAL A 12 15.02 -6.46 5.65
N ARG A 13 14.34 -6.19 4.53
CA ARG A 13 15.00 -5.94 3.25
C ARG A 13 15.67 -4.56 3.26
N PRO A 14 16.83 -4.36 2.61
CA PRO A 14 17.56 -3.09 2.67
C PRO A 14 16.73 -1.86 2.25
N TRP A 15 15.84 -2.00 1.27
CA TRP A 15 14.99 -0.90 0.82
C TRP A 15 13.81 -0.59 1.77
N HIS A 16 13.37 -1.56 2.59
CA HIS A 16 12.44 -1.27 3.70
C HIS A 16 13.17 -0.50 4.81
N LEU A 17 14.41 -0.90 5.11
CA LEU A 17 15.25 -0.23 6.09
C LEU A 17 15.55 1.21 5.67
N ALA A 18 15.74 1.47 4.37
CA ALA A 18 15.93 2.82 3.85
C ALA A 18 14.73 3.78 4.08
N LEU A 19 13.53 3.22 4.34
CA LEU A 19 12.32 4.00 4.66
C LEU A 19 12.13 4.20 6.18
N GLU A 20 12.96 3.57 7.02
CA GLU A 20 12.86 3.68 8.48
C GLU A 20 13.06 5.12 8.96
N GLY A 21 12.24 5.54 9.93
CA GLY A 21 12.23 6.90 10.44
C GLY A 21 11.47 7.90 9.55
N THR A 22 10.92 7.46 8.41
CA THR A 22 10.09 8.36 7.58
C THR A 22 8.81 8.72 8.32
N SER A 23 8.60 10.03 8.53
CA SER A 23 7.46 10.54 9.31
C SER A 23 6.57 11.46 8.49
N TYR A 24 5.25 11.32 8.68
CA TYR A 24 4.25 12.24 8.14
C TYR A 24 3.17 12.54 9.19
N ARG A 25 2.42 13.62 8.99
CA ARG A 25 1.15 13.80 9.69
C ARG A 25 0.20 12.67 9.30
N LYS A 26 -0.62 12.20 10.24
CA LYS A 26 -1.58 11.09 10.04
C LYS A 26 -2.48 11.32 8.81
N ALA A 27 -2.96 12.54 8.64
CA ALA A 27 -3.78 12.94 7.49
C ALA A 27 -3.03 12.83 6.15
N SER A 28 -1.74 13.18 6.11
CA SER A 28 -0.91 13.21 4.89
C SER A 28 -0.05 11.97 4.69
N PHE A 29 -0.13 10.96 5.57
CA PHE A 29 0.67 9.75 5.44
C PHE A 29 0.31 9.00 4.14
N PRO A 30 1.28 8.68 3.26
CA PRO A 30 1.01 8.09 1.95
C PRO A 30 0.49 6.65 2.09
N ALA A 31 -0.55 6.31 1.32
CA ALA A 31 -1.20 5.00 1.40
C ALA A 31 -0.26 3.84 1.07
N TRP A 32 0.60 4.02 0.05
CA TRP A 32 1.56 3.03 -0.42
C TRP A 32 2.68 2.72 0.59
N LEU A 33 2.88 3.57 1.60
CA LEU A 33 3.88 3.38 2.66
C LEU A 33 3.28 2.71 3.90
N ILE A 34 1.95 2.56 3.97
CA ILE A 34 1.28 1.89 5.09
C ILE A 34 1.59 0.38 4.99
N PRO A 35 2.28 -0.22 5.98
CA PRO A 35 2.62 -1.65 5.91
C PRO A 35 1.37 -2.53 5.81
N PRO A 36 1.44 -3.67 5.09
CA PRO A 36 2.60 -4.18 4.35
C PRO A 36 2.82 -3.47 3.01
N ILE A 37 4.08 -3.25 2.61
CA ILE A 37 4.46 -2.68 1.29
C ILE A 37 5.03 -3.73 0.30
N GLU A 38 5.22 -4.96 0.79
CA GLU A 38 5.66 -6.13 0.04
C GLU A 38 5.24 -7.41 0.80
N HIS A 39 5.26 -8.57 0.14
CA HIS A 39 5.05 -9.86 0.80
C HIS A 39 6.13 -10.15 1.84
N GLY A 40 5.69 -10.55 3.04
CA GLY A 40 6.59 -10.79 4.18
C GLY A 40 7.15 -9.50 4.80
N CYS A 41 6.51 -8.35 4.58
CA CYS A 41 6.87 -7.08 5.21
C CYS A 41 6.93 -7.20 6.74
N ARG A 42 7.99 -6.67 7.34
CA ARG A 42 8.25 -6.67 8.80
C ARG A 42 8.29 -5.24 9.36
N CYS A 43 7.45 -4.38 8.79
CA CYS A 43 7.42 -2.97 9.12
C CYS A 43 6.10 -2.60 9.78
N PHE A 44 6.11 -1.54 10.57
CA PHE A 44 4.95 -1.07 11.34
C PHE A 44 4.97 0.45 11.45
N LEU A 45 3.84 1.02 11.89
CA LEU A 45 3.72 2.45 12.14
C LEU A 45 3.70 2.70 13.65
N VAL A 46 4.50 3.65 14.09
CA VAL A 46 4.48 4.15 15.46
C VAL A 46 3.80 5.52 15.46
N GLU A 47 2.82 5.69 16.35
CA GLU A 47 2.19 6.98 16.60
C GLU A 47 2.89 7.66 17.76
N GLU A 48 3.53 8.80 17.50
CA GLU A 48 4.03 9.67 18.57
C GLU A 48 2.87 10.48 19.15
N SER A 49 2.63 10.30 20.46
CA SER A 49 1.67 11.05 21.26
C SER A 49 2.10 12.51 21.46
N ALA A 50 1.13 13.41 21.48
CA ALA A 50 1.35 14.86 21.49
C ALA A 50 2.09 15.37 22.74
N ASP A 51 2.06 14.63 23.86
CA ASP A 51 2.67 15.04 25.14
C ASP A 51 4.21 15.05 25.12
N VAL A 52 4.85 14.40 24.15
CA VAL A 52 6.32 14.31 24.04
C VAL A 52 6.90 15.36 23.08
N LEU A 53 6.05 16.04 22.30
CA LEU A 53 6.47 16.95 21.25
C LEU A 53 6.30 18.41 21.67
N ASN A 54 7.36 18.98 22.25
CA ASN A 54 7.58 20.42 22.17
C ASN A 54 7.40 20.85 20.70
N GLN A 55 6.46 21.77 20.46
CA GLN A 55 5.93 22.16 19.15
C GLN A 55 6.99 22.57 18.11
N SER A 56 8.24 22.81 18.54
CA SER A 56 9.39 23.20 17.72
C SER A 56 10.06 22.05 16.94
N LYS A 57 9.81 20.76 17.23
CA LYS A 57 10.38 19.63 16.47
C LYS A 57 9.50 19.13 15.31
N LEU A 58 8.23 19.52 15.26
CA LEU A 58 7.31 19.17 14.17
C LEU A 58 7.67 19.80 12.81
N SER A 59 8.50 20.85 12.81
CA SER A 59 9.03 21.49 11.60
C SER A 59 10.08 20.64 10.85
N GLN A 60 10.59 19.58 11.47
CA GLN A 60 11.50 18.59 10.85
C GLN A 60 10.78 17.32 10.36
N VAL A 61 9.45 17.30 10.29
CA VAL A 61 8.69 16.18 9.71
C VAL A 61 8.75 16.29 8.18
N MET A 62 9.92 16.04 7.60
CA MET A 62 10.12 16.01 6.15
C MET A 62 10.40 14.58 5.71
N GLY A 63 9.33 13.82 5.42
CA GLY A 63 9.47 12.66 4.55
C GLY A 63 9.85 13.14 3.15
N GLN A 64 11.13 13.04 2.79
CA GLN A 64 11.69 13.46 1.49
C GLN A 64 11.22 12.61 0.29
N ILE A 65 10.26 11.70 0.48
CA ILE A 65 9.78 10.80 -0.56
C ILE A 65 8.37 11.25 -0.95
N ILE A 66 8.29 12.01 -2.04
CA ILE A 66 7.03 12.54 -2.59
C ILE A 66 6.32 11.47 -3.43
N GLU A 67 7.09 10.58 -4.06
CA GLU A 67 6.60 9.58 -5.01
C GLU A 67 6.87 8.15 -4.55
N MET A 68 5.97 7.24 -4.93
CA MET A 68 6.09 5.82 -4.61
C MET A 68 7.31 5.21 -5.33
N PRO A 69 8.28 4.63 -4.62
CA PRO A 69 9.42 3.98 -5.24
C PRO A 69 9.04 2.72 -6.04
N ASP A 70 9.81 2.40 -7.08
CA ASP A 70 9.56 1.24 -7.96
C ASP A 70 9.61 -0.12 -7.24
N PHE A 71 10.30 -0.20 -6.10
CA PHE A 71 10.38 -1.44 -5.31
C PHE A 71 9.10 -1.73 -4.52
N VAL A 72 8.21 -0.75 -4.35
CA VAL A 72 6.93 -0.96 -3.66
C VAL A 72 6.06 -1.80 -4.58
N ASN A 73 5.67 -2.97 -4.10
CA ASN A 73 4.87 -3.87 -4.91
C ASN A 73 3.48 -3.22 -5.16
N PRO A 74 3.05 -3.07 -6.43
CA PRO A 74 1.83 -2.34 -6.79
C PRO A 74 0.55 -2.94 -6.20
N VAL A 75 0.59 -4.20 -5.73
CA VAL A 75 -0.48 -4.81 -4.95
C VAL A 75 -0.79 -4.01 -3.68
N PHE A 76 0.24 -3.43 -3.06
CA PHE A 76 0.16 -2.71 -1.79
C PHE A 76 0.11 -1.18 -1.94
N LYS A 77 -0.07 -0.66 -3.16
CA LYS A 77 -0.14 0.79 -3.42
C LYS A 77 -1.32 1.47 -2.71
N GLU A 78 -2.37 0.70 -2.41
CA GLU A 78 -3.62 1.13 -1.78
C GLU A 78 -3.73 0.55 -0.36
N SER A 79 -4.41 1.27 0.54
CA SER A 79 -4.62 0.84 1.91
C SER A 79 -6.03 1.15 2.40
N VAL A 80 -6.64 0.20 3.12
CA VAL A 80 -7.98 0.34 3.73
C VAL A 80 -8.05 1.52 4.69
N ALA A 81 -6.95 1.82 5.39
CA ALA A 81 -6.88 2.97 6.29
C ALA A 81 -7.09 4.32 5.59
N LYS A 82 -6.94 4.35 4.26
CA LYS A 82 -7.21 5.50 3.39
C LYS A 82 -8.40 5.26 2.44
N GLY A 83 -9.21 4.22 2.70
CA GLY A 83 -10.35 3.85 1.86
C GLY A 83 -9.98 3.16 0.53
N GLY A 84 -8.73 2.69 0.39
CA GLY A 84 -8.26 1.95 -0.77
C GLY A 84 -8.73 0.49 -0.81
N ARG A 85 -8.53 -0.19 -1.94
CA ARG A 85 -8.94 -1.58 -2.15
C ARG A 85 -7.94 -2.53 -1.47
N ILE A 86 -8.47 -3.60 -0.86
CA ILE A 86 -7.64 -4.69 -0.29
C ILE A 86 -6.93 -5.48 -1.39
N PHE A 87 -7.65 -5.78 -2.48
CA PHE A 87 -7.10 -6.46 -3.64
C PHE A 87 -7.26 -5.55 -4.86
N SER A 88 -6.16 -4.90 -5.24
CA SER A 88 -6.11 -4.14 -6.49
C SER A 88 -6.05 -5.09 -7.70
N ASP A 89 -6.30 -4.54 -8.87
CA ASP A 89 -6.15 -5.22 -10.17
C ASP A 89 -4.72 -5.71 -10.45
N ALA A 90 -3.73 -5.13 -9.75
CA ALA A 90 -2.34 -5.57 -9.79
C ALA A 90 -2.12 -6.97 -9.15
N HIS A 91 -3.06 -7.46 -8.33
CA HIS A 91 -2.92 -8.75 -7.68
C HIS A 91 -3.00 -9.90 -8.69
N SER A 92 -2.05 -10.84 -8.62
CA SER A 92 -1.94 -11.98 -9.55
C SER A 92 -3.21 -12.82 -9.68
N TYR A 93 -4.04 -12.83 -8.64
CA TYR A 93 -5.34 -13.50 -8.62
C TYR A 93 -6.30 -13.00 -9.72
N PHE A 94 -6.21 -11.72 -10.12
CA PHE A 94 -7.04 -11.14 -11.17
C PHE A 94 -6.39 -11.17 -12.55
N ILE A 95 -5.16 -11.70 -12.66
CA ILE A 95 -4.46 -11.82 -13.95
C ILE A 95 -5.04 -13.02 -14.69
N ILE A 96 -5.86 -12.74 -15.71
CA ILE A 96 -6.47 -13.76 -16.55
C ILE A 96 -5.47 -14.20 -17.63
N PRO A 97 -5.14 -15.51 -17.73
CA PRO A 97 -4.31 -16.00 -18.83
C PRO A 97 -4.95 -15.70 -20.20
N LYS A 98 -4.15 -15.21 -21.15
CA LYS A 98 -4.64 -14.81 -22.49
C LYS A 98 -5.46 -15.90 -23.18
N LYS A 99 -5.09 -17.16 -23.02
CA LYS A 99 -5.80 -18.34 -23.55
C LYS A 99 -7.27 -18.43 -23.14
N HIS A 100 -7.61 -17.95 -21.95
CA HIS A 100 -8.96 -18.05 -21.40
C HIS A 100 -9.81 -16.80 -21.63
N LYS A 101 -9.19 -15.68 -22.02
CA LYS A 101 -9.84 -14.37 -22.12
C LYS A 101 -11.03 -14.36 -23.08
N LYS A 102 -10.89 -14.99 -24.26
CA LYS A 102 -11.97 -15.05 -25.27
C LYS A 102 -13.16 -15.87 -24.77
N ARG A 103 -12.91 -17.07 -24.23
CA ARG A 103 -13.94 -17.96 -23.69
C ARG A 103 -14.69 -17.32 -22.52
N LEU A 104 -13.98 -16.72 -21.56
CA LEU A 104 -14.59 -16.05 -20.42
C LEU A 104 -15.47 -14.87 -20.86
N ARG A 105 -15.04 -14.10 -21.87
CA ARG A 105 -15.83 -13.00 -22.42
C ARG A 105 -17.13 -13.49 -23.06
N THR A 106 -17.09 -14.60 -23.81
CA THR A 106 -18.30 -15.21 -24.38
C THR A 106 -19.28 -15.68 -23.29
N ILE A 107 -18.77 -16.31 -22.23
CA ILE A 107 -19.61 -16.74 -21.09
C ILE A 107 -20.25 -15.53 -20.41
N ALA A 108 -19.47 -14.48 -20.15
CA ALA A 108 -19.96 -13.26 -19.53
C ALA A 108 -21.07 -12.60 -20.35
N ASN A 109 -20.91 -12.49 -21.68
CA ASN A 109 -21.95 -11.95 -22.56
C ASN A 109 -23.22 -12.79 -22.50
N LYS A 110 -23.12 -14.12 -22.65
CA LYS A 110 -24.30 -15.02 -22.56
C LYS A 110 -25.08 -14.87 -21.26
N ILE A 111 -24.39 -14.63 -20.13
CA ILE A 111 -25.05 -14.38 -18.83
C ILE A 111 -25.75 -13.02 -18.85
N LYS A 112 -25.10 -11.97 -19.36
CA LYS A 112 -25.69 -10.63 -19.45
C LYS A 112 -26.92 -10.61 -20.35
N ASP A 113 -26.82 -11.16 -21.55
CA ASP A 113 -27.92 -11.20 -22.52
C ASP A 113 -29.13 -11.97 -21.96
N LYS A 114 -28.88 -13.01 -21.15
CA LYS A 114 -29.95 -13.82 -20.55
C LYS A 114 -30.65 -13.14 -19.37
N TRP A 115 -29.93 -12.33 -18.58
CA TRP A 115 -30.41 -11.91 -17.24
C TRP A 115 -30.43 -10.40 -17.00
N LEU A 116 -29.70 -9.60 -17.79
CA LEU A 116 -29.55 -8.16 -17.59
C LEU A 116 -30.19 -7.32 -18.70
N GLU A 117 -30.32 -7.84 -19.93
CA GLU A 117 -31.06 -7.15 -20.99
C GLU A 117 -32.55 -7.49 -20.91
N LYS A 118 -33.34 -6.52 -20.43
CA LYS A 118 -34.79 -6.41 -20.61
C LYS A 118 -35.12 -5.00 -21.08
#